data_AF-A0A2N7THR5-F1
#
_entry.id   AF-A0A2N7THR5-F1
#
_cell.length_a   1.000
_cell.length_b   1.000
_cell.length_c   1.000
_cell.angle_alpha   90.00
_cell.angle_beta   90.00
_cell.angle_gamma   90.00
#
_symmetry.space_group_name_H-M   'P 1'
#
loop_
_entity.id
_entity.type
_entity.pdbx_description
1 polymer ?
#
loop_
_entity_poly.entity_id
_entity_poly.type
_entity_poly.pdbx_seq_one_letter_code
_entity_poly.pdbx_strand_id
1 'polypeptide(L)'
;MLVACASLGAHADTHHDSEGDPDSDLPPWVDERLDPFHQSVSQWVENTSRRIDSFFGTTDALSVETDSYLRIGQAWRWREGDAFDQDLGASFRLDLPTTERRLRLVIESDPEETRGTLAEQESTLADERPDRGGRLRIGINRLGDRDKALQWNTQVGAGIRARLPPDPYARVISQRLWTLRDGPWQLESDNRLSWFNKDGYSARTRWDLGRLLDERRHLRFLTNVQWREEVDTLEFSEAVELNRRLDRRRALRYTAAVLGESISRPRVEDAFLQLRYRRDVHRGILFLDMAPALHFPREAGHDPRWAMTLRLEMYFRREFDRTLL
;
A
#
# COMPACT_ATOMS: atom_id res chain seq x y z
N MET A 1 -71.85 -25.03 24.74
CA MET A 1 -70.82 -26.04 24.45
C MET A 1 -70.10 -25.59 23.19
N LEU A 2 -68.79 -25.34 23.29
CA LEU A 2 -67.68 -25.54 22.32
C LEU A 2 -68.02 -25.74 20.81
N VAL A 3 -67.26 -25.30 19.78
CA VAL A 3 -65.90 -24.72 19.64
C VAL A 3 -65.77 -24.19 18.19
N ALA A 4 -65.37 -22.93 17.95
CA ALA A 4 -64.05 -22.43 17.53
C ALA A 4 -63.85 -22.17 16.02
N CYS A 5 -62.95 -21.24 15.71
CA CYS A 5 -62.64 -20.72 14.37
C CYS A 5 -61.51 -21.48 13.68
N ALA A 6 -61.48 -21.46 12.34
CA ALA A 6 -60.24 -21.53 11.56
C ALA A 6 -60.43 -20.84 10.19
N SER A 7 -59.86 -19.65 10.03
CA SER A 7 -59.75 -18.97 8.73
C SER A 7 -58.35 -19.23 8.14
N LEU A 8 -58.25 -19.99 7.04
CA LEU A 8 -57.02 -20.05 6.27
C LEU A 8 -56.93 -18.82 5.37
N GLY A 9 -56.08 -17.86 5.75
CA GLY A 9 -55.57 -16.86 4.83
C GLY A 9 -54.52 -17.50 3.92
N ALA A 10 -54.71 -17.40 2.60
CA ALA A 10 -53.67 -17.76 1.64
C ALA A 10 -52.57 -16.70 1.68
N HIS A 11 -51.45 -17.00 2.33
CA HIS A 11 -50.24 -16.21 2.16
C HIS A 11 -49.67 -16.49 0.78
N ALA A 12 -49.55 -15.42 -0.02
CA ALA A 12 -48.77 -15.47 -1.25
C ALA A 12 -47.28 -15.47 -0.87
N ASP A 13 -46.56 -16.52 -1.24
CA ASP A 13 -45.09 -16.55 -1.15
C ASP A 13 -44.52 -15.54 -2.16
N THR A 14 -44.30 -14.31 -1.70
CA THR A 14 -43.41 -13.38 -2.39
C THR A 14 -41.99 -13.91 -2.23
N HIS A 15 -41.48 -14.57 -3.28
CA HIS A 15 -40.05 -14.80 -3.43
C HIS A 15 -39.33 -13.46 -3.30
N HIS A 16 -38.62 -13.29 -2.18
CA HIS A 16 -37.76 -12.14 -1.96
C HIS A 16 -36.45 -12.42 -2.71
N ASP A 17 -36.45 -12.12 -4.00
CA ASP A 17 -35.22 -12.09 -4.79
C ASP A 17 -34.28 -11.10 -4.12
N SER A 18 -33.23 -11.63 -3.48
CA SER A 18 -32.19 -10.81 -2.86
C SER A 18 -31.39 -10.12 -3.96
N GLU A 19 -31.79 -8.90 -4.33
CA GLU A 19 -30.91 -7.97 -5.02
C GLU A 19 -29.67 -7.78 -4.14
N GLY A 20 -28.59 -8.48 -4.49
CA GLY A 20 -27.33 -8.42 -3.76
C GLY A 20 -26.77 -7.00 -3.77
N ASP A 21 -26.18 -6.60 -2.65
CA ASP A 21 -25.54 -5.28 -2.50
C ASP A 21 -24.59 -5.01 -3.69
N PRO A 22 -24.82 -3.96 -4.50
CA PRO A 22 -24.02 -3.69 -5.69
C PRO A 22 -22.56 -3.35 -5.38
N ASP A 23 -22.22 -3.03 -4.13
CA ASP A 23 -20.85 -2.78 -3.67
C ASP A 23 -20.21 -3.98 -2.91
N SER A 24 -20.86 -5.16 -2.91
CA SER A 24 -20.33 -6.42 -2.35
C SER A 24 -20.36 -7.57 -3.37
N ASP A 25 -19.26 -8.33 -3.48
CA ASP A 25 -19.21 -9.61 -4.22
C ASP A 25 -19.25 -10.83 -3.27
N LEU A 26 -19.44 -10.59 -1.97
CA LEU A 26 -19.35 -11.64 -0.95
C LEU A 26 -20.69 -12.36 -0.75
N PRO A 27 -20.69 -13.68 -0.50
CA PRO A 27 -21.89 -14.38 -0.07
C PRO A 27 -22.46 -13.80 1.24
N PRO A 28 -23.79 -13.80 1.45
CA PRO A 28 -24.42 -13.17 2.63
C PRO A 28 -23.85 -13.63 3.98
N TRP A 29 -23.52 -14.91 4.13
CA TRP A 29 -22.94 -15.45 5.36
C TRP A 29 -21.52 -14.92 5.69
N VAL A 30 -20.81 -14.42 4.68
CA VAL A 30 -19.50 -13.75 4.86
C VAL A 30 -19.72 -12.30 5.26
N ASP A 31 -20.67 -11.64 4.61
CA ASP A 31 -21.06 -10.24 4.87
C ASP A 31 -21.47 -10.05 6.34
N GLU A 32 -22.43 -10.87 6.80
CA GLU A 32 -22.91 -10.92 8.20
C GLU A 32 -21.81 -11.12 9.25
N ARG A 33 -20.65 -11.69 8.86
CA ARG A 33 -19.52 -11.95 9.76
C ARG A 33 -18.42 -10.90 9.67
N LEU A 34 -18.22 -10.28 8.50
CA LEU A 34 -17.26 -9.20 8.30
C LEU A 34 -17.79 -7.87 8.82
N ASP A 35 -19.08 -7.58 8.66
CA ASP A 35 -19.68 -6.32 9.10
C ASP A 35 -19.50 -6.04 10.60
N PRO A 36 -19.80 -6.98 11.54
CA PRO A 36 -19.56 -6.75 12.97
C PRO A 36 -18.08 -6.60 13.33
N PHE A 37 -17.20 -7.33 12.63
CA PHE A 37 -15.75 -7.20 12.81
C PHE A 37 -15.28 -5.82 12.37
N HIS A 38 -15.67 -5.40 11.16
CA HIS A 38 -15.41 -4.07 10.63
C HIS A 38 -15.94 -2.98 11.57
N GLN A 39 -17.19 -3.06 12.01
CA GLN A 39 -17.76 -2.09 12.97
C GLN A 39 -16.96 -2.03 14.28
N SER A 40 -16.54 -3.17 14.83
CA SER A 40 -15.76 -3.20 16.08
C SER A 40 -14.37 -2.58 15.96
N VAL A 41 -13.69 -2.78 14.82
CA VAL A 41 -12.36 -2.21 14.54
C VAL A 41 -12.47 -0.73 14.16
N SER A 42 -13.46 -0.36 13.35
CA SER A 42 -13.70 1.02 12.90
C SER A 42 -14.26 1.92 14.02
N GLN A 43 -14.85 1.37 15.09
CA GLN A 43 -15.16 2.10 16.32
C GLN A 43 -13.90 2.49 17.12
N TRP A 44 -12.76 1.83 16.91
CA TRP A 44 -11.51 2.10 17.62
C TRP A 44 -10.57 3.08 16.89
N VAL A 45 -10.76 3.32 15.59
CA VAL A 45 -9.79 4.00 14.71
C VAL A 45 -10.32 5.31 14.12
N GLU A 46 -9.53 6.40 14.18
CA GLU A 46 -9.84 7.71 13.56
C GLU A 46 -8.63 8.34 12.82
N ASN A 47 -8.66 8.80 11.56
CA ASN A 47 -9.78 8.86 10.60
C ASN A 47 -9.36 8.91 9.08
N THR A 48 -9.21 10.08 8.43
CA THR A 48 -10.10 10.65 7.39
C THR A 48 -9.84 10.43 5.88
N SER A 49 -10.83 10.86 5.10
CA SER A 49 -10.84 11.01 3.65
C SER A 49 -9.90 12.10 3.14
N ARG A 50 -9.16 11.73 2.10
CA ARG A 50 -9.43 12.28 0.77
C ARG A 50 -9.32 11.17 -0.26
N ARG A 51 -10.27 11.11 -1.20
CA ARG A 51 -10.33 10.11 -2.27
C ARG A 51 -9.68 10.63 -3.56
N ILE A 52 -8.87 9.75 -4.15
CA ILE A 52 -8.67 9.46 -5.60
C ILE A 52 -7.36 8.68 -5.74
N ASP A 53 -6.28 9.14 -5.09
CA ASP A 53 -5.04 8.38 -5.00
C ASP A 53 -5.20 7.10 -4.17
N SER A 54 -6.14 7.05 -3.24
CA SER A 54 -6.39 5.91 -2.33
C SER A 54 -6.61 4.54 -3.00
N PHE A 55 -7.01 4.47 -4.28
CA PHE A 55 -7.23 3.18 -4.99
C PHE A 55 -5.91 2.56 -5.49
N PHE A 56 -4.89 3.38 -5.73
CA PHE A 56 -3.59 2.98 -6.29
C PHE A 56 -2.40 3.46 -5.46
N GLY A 57 -2.68 4.17 -4.37
CA GLY A 57 -1.70 4.85 -3.54
C GLY A 57 -0.68 3.85 -3.05
N THR A 58 0.52 3.93 -3.63
CA THR A 58 1.69 3.22 -3.14
C THR A 58 1.85 3.54 -1.65
N THR A 59 2.35 2.59 -0.86
CA THR A 59 2.39 2.69 0.61
C THR A 59 3.09 3.97 1.11
N ASP A 60 4.02 4.51 0.31
CA ASP A 60 4.58 5.87 0.42
C ASP A 60 3.55 7.01 0.37
N ALA A 61 2.65 7.04 -0.61
CA ALA A 61 1.58 8.05 -0.73
C ALA A 61 0.55 7.92 0.40
N LEU A 62 0.20 6.66 0.75
CA LEU A 62 -0.60 6.37 1.95
C LEU A 62 0.14 6.74 3.25
N SER A 63 1.48 6.89 3.24
CA SER A 63 2.26 7.27 4.42
C SER A 63 2.01 8.70 4.88
N VAL A 64 1.65 9.59 3.94
CA VAL A 64 1.54 11.03 4.21
C VAL A 64 0.09 11.45 4.45
N GLU A 65 -0.84 10.88 3.68
CA GLU A 65 -2.20 11.43 3.53
C GLU A 65 -3.30 10.63 4.24
N THR A 66 -3.02 9.39 4.64
CA THR A 66 -3.99 8.59 5.43
C THR A 66 -3.69 8.72 6.92
N ASP A 67 -4.71 9.11 7.68
CA ASP A 67 -4.76 9.10 9.14
C ASP A 67 -4.68 7.65 9.69
N SER A 68 -5.11 7.42 10.94
CA SER A 68 -5.08 6.11 11.57
C SER A 68 -5.79 5.03 10.75
N TYR A 69 -5.17 3.86 10.64
CA TYR A 69 -5.70 2.70 9.91
C TYR A 69 -5.17 1.39 10.49
N LEU A 70 -5.88 0.29 10.21
CA LEU A 70 -5.36 -1.07 10.24
C LEU A 70 -5.42 -1.66 8.82
N ARG A 71 -4.33 -2.23 8.36
CA ARG A 71 -4.20 -2.94 7.09
C ARG A 71 -3.75 -4.36 7.38
N ILE A 72 -4.44 -5.35 6.82
CA ILE A 72 -4.04 -6.76 6.86
C ILE A 72 -3.98 -7.26 5.42
N GLY A 73 -2.85 -7.83 5.01
CA GLY A 73 -2.64 -8.30 3.64
C GLY A 73 -2.08 -9.72 3.62
N GLN A 74 -2.67 -10.58 2.79
CA GLN A 74 -2.18 -11.92 2.48
C GLN A 74 -1.81 -11.94 1.00
N ALA A 75 -0.58 -12.34 0.67
CA ALA A 75 -0.16 -12.61 -0.70
C ALA A 75 0.26 -14.07 -0.90
N TRP A 76 0.09 -14.51 -2.14
CA TRP A 76 0.52 -15.78 -2.68
C TRP A 76 1.29 -15.50 -3.96
N ARG A 77 2.53 -16.00 -4.05
CA ARG A 77 3.44 -15.72 -5.16
C ARG A 77 3.91 -17.01 -5.81
N TRP A 78 3.66 -17.11 -7.12
CA TRP A 78 4.18 -18.17 -7.98
C TRP A 78 5.18 -17.54 -8.95
N ARG A 79 6.34 -18.16 -9.12
CA ARG A 79 7.38 -17.69 -10.03
C ARG A 79 8.10 -18.87 -10.65
N GLU A 80 8.49 -18.74 -11.90
CA GLU A 80 9.27 -19.74 -12.61
C GLU A 80 10.67 -19.87 -11.98
N GLY A 81 11.06 -21.10 -11.61
CA GLY A 81 12.37 -21.39 -11.00
C GLY A 81 12.37 -21.38 -9.46
N ASP A 82 11.35 -20.81 -8.82
CA ASP A 82 11.29 -20.65 -7.36
C ASP A 82 10.23 -21.51 -6.66
N ALA A 83 10.41 -21.65 -5.35
CA ALA A 83 9.38 -22.17 -4.48
C ALA A 83 8.19 -21.19 -4.38
N PHE A 84 6.99 -21.74 -4.25
CA PHE A 84 5.78 -20.99 -3.93
C PHE A 84 5.92 -20.27 -2.57
N ASP A 85 5.65 -18.97 -2.55
CA ASP A 85 5.82 -18.13 -1.35
C ASP A 85 4.48 -17.55 -0.87
N GLN A 86 4.36 -17.35 0.44
CA GLN A 86 3.18 -16.83 1.12
C GLN A 86 3.56 -15.78 2.15
N ASP A 87 3.08 -14.55 1.98
CA ASP A 87 3.35 -13.45 2.92
C ASP A 87 2.04 -13.01 3.61
N LEU A 88 2.04 -13.01 4.96
CA LEU A 88 1.00 -12.39 5.78
C LEU A 88 1.59 -11.16 6.48
N GLY A 89 0.97 -10.01 6.25
CA GLY A 89 1.39 -8.71 6.81
C GLY A 89 0.27 -7.96 7.50
N ALA A 90 0.63 -7.21 8.55
CA ALA A 90 -0.23 -6.28 9.25
C ALA A 90 0.48 -4.94 9.50
N SER A 91 -0.16 -3.84 9.06
CA SER A 91 0.30 -2.48 9.30
C SER A 91 -0.79 -1.72 10.05
N PHE A 92 -0.42 -1.17 11.21
CA PHE A 92 -1.28 -0.35 12.05
C PHE A 92 -0.65 1.04 12.27
N ARG A 93 -1.49 2.06 12.16
CA ARG A 93 -1.12 3.46 12.38
C ARG A 93 -2.16 4.12 13.27
N LEU A 94 -1.69 4.91 14.22
CA LEU A 94 -2.52 5.76 15.07
C LEU A 94 -1.94 7.17 15.14
N ASP A 95 -2.64 8.13 14.57
CA ASP A 95 -2.36 9.55 14.74
C ASP A 95 -2.97 9.99 16.08
N LEU A 96 -2.20 10.71 16.91
CA LEU A 96 -2.58 11.05 18.29
C LEU A 96 -3.06 12.51 18.35
N PRO A 97 -4.38 12.78 18.20
CA PRO A 97 -4.91 14.12 17.93
C PRO A 97 -4.74 15.10 19.10
N THR A 98 -4.65 14.61 20.33
CA THR A 98 -4.55 15.41 21.56
C THR A 98 -3.13 15.89 21.87
N THR A 99 -2.14 15.60 21.01
CA THR A 99 -0.75 15.98 21.25
C THR A 99 -0.39 17.30 20.57
N GLU A 100 0.10 18.29 21.34
CA GLU A 100 0.64 19.57 20.83
C GLU A 100 1.71 19.42 19.72
N ARG A 101 2.33 18.23 19.60
CA ARG A 101 3.44 17.94 18.69
C ARG A 101 3.08 16.98 17.54
N ARG A 102 1.78 16.71 17.30
CA ARG A 102 1.26 15.81 16.25
C ARG A 102 2.08 14.52 16.12
N LEU A 103 2.00 13.69 17.15
CA LEU A 103 2.66 12.40 17.21
C LEU A 103 1.81 11.33 16.50
N ARG A 104 2.48 10.37 15.90
CA ARG A 104 1.90 9.21 15.23
C ARG A 104 2.60 7.96 15.72
N LEU A 105 1.86 7.04 16.31
CA LEU A 105 2.31 5.68 16.61
C LEU A 105 2.22 4.85 15.32
N VAL A 106 3.27 4.10 15.02
CA VAL A 106 3.32 3.17 13.90
C VAL A 106 3.75 1.80 14.41
N ILE A 107 2.95 0.79 14.10
CA ILE A 107 3.21 -0.62 14.36
C ILE A 107 3.08 -1.35 13.03
N GLU A 108 4.17 -1.86 12.47
CA GLU A 108 4.14 -2.54 11.17
C GLU A 108 4.99 -3.81 11.22
N SER A 109 4.52 -4.86 10.56
CA SER A 109 5.44 -5.91 10.10
C SER A 109 6.40 -5.35 9.04
N ASP A 110 7.59 -5.95 8.97
CA ASP A 110 8.68 -5.78 8.00
C ASP A 110 8.75 -4.42 7.30
N PRO A 111 9.34 -3.40 7.96
CA PRO A 111 9.49 -2.06 7.39
C PRO A 111 10.24 -2.09 6.06
N GLU A 112 9.90 -1.17 5.14
CA GLU A 112 10.46 -1.15 3.79
C GLU A 112 12.00 -1.11 3.75
N GLU A 113 12.61 -0.44 4.72
CA GLU A 113 14.06 -0.34 4.84
C GLU A 113 14.75 -1.68 5.18
N THR A 114 14.00 -2.68 5.67
CA THR A 114 14.53 -4.02 6.01
C THR A 114 14.23 -5.09 4.98
N ARG A 115 13.69 -4.70 3.81
CA ARG A 115 13.30 -5.59 2.69
C ARG A 115 14.42 -5.90 1.71
N GLY A 116 15.65 -5.45 1.98
CA GLY A 116 16.83 -5.75 1.17
C GLY A 116 17.22 -4.65 0.17
N THR A 117 18.10 -5.00 -0.77
CA THR A 117 18.46 -4.18 -1.93
C THR A 117 17.24 -3.90 -2.81
N LEU A 118 17.28 -2.91 -3.70
CA LEU A 118 16.21 -2.71 -4.69
C LEU A 118 16.02 -3.95 -5.56
N ALA A 119 17.12 -4.65 -5.88
CA ALA A 119 17.07 -5.97 -6.51
C ALA A 119 16.27 -6.95 -5.64
N GLU A 120 16.67 -7.28 -4.40
CA GLU A 120 15.95 -8.19 -3.47
C GLU A 120 14.49 -7.78 -3.20
N GLN A 121 14.17 -6.49 -3.34
CA GLN A 121 12.82 -5.95 -3.26
C GLN A 121 11.92 -6.34 -4.46
N GLU A 122 12.46 -6.92 -5.55
CA GLU A 122 11.94 -7.61 -6.78
C GLU A 122 10.50 -7.31 -7.27
N SER A 123 9.87 -6.27 -6.77
CA SER A 123 8.48 -5.93 -7.04
C SER A 123 8.10 -4.53 -6.58
N THR A 124 8.85 -3.85 -5.71
CA THR A 124 8.41 -2.58 -5.05
C THR A 124 8.06 -1.41 -5.99
N LEU A 125 8.37 -1.50 -7.28
CA LEU A 125 7.96 -0.54 -8.32
C LEU A 125 6.61 -0.85 -8.99
N ALA A 126 6.07 -2.07 -8.80
CA ALA A 126 4.87 -2.57 -9.45
C ALA A 126 3.86 -3.19 -8.46
N ASP A 127 4.38 -3.90 -7.45
CA ASP A 127 3.69 -4.63 -6.39
C ASP A 127 4.19 -4.26 -5.00
N GLU A 128 3.31 -3.68 -4.20
CA GLU A 128 3.53 -3.51 -2.78
C GLU A 128 3.39 -4.88 -2.11
N ARG A 129 4.51 -5.48 -1.71
CA ARG A 129 4.48 -6.69 -0.88
C ARG A 129 3.64 -6.41 0.38
N PRO A 130 2.66 -7.26 0.76
CA PRO A 130 2.25 -7.31 2.15
C PRO A 130 3.49 -7.58 2.98
N ASP A 131 3.57 -6.87 4.09
CA ASP A 131 4.70 -6.91 5.00
C ASP A 131 5.00 -8.38 5.41
N ARG A 132 6.22 -8.89 5.22
CA ARG A 132 6.49 -10.32 5.49
C ARG A 132 6.42 -10.59 7.00
N GLY A 133 5.58 -11.54 7.40
CA GLY A 133 5.47 -11.97 8.80
C GLY A 133 6.81 -12.45 9.37
N GLY A 134 7.25 -11.84 10.48
CA GLY A 134 8.46 -12.26 11.21
C GLY A 134 9.33 -11.13 11.79
N ARG A 135 9.11 -9.88 11.38
CA ARG A 135 9.82 -8.70 11.95
C ARG A 135 8.81 -7.63 12.30
N LEU A 136 8.56 -7.36 13.58
CA LEU A 136 7.65 -6.30 14.01
C LEU A 136 8.45 -5.02 14.30
N ARG A 137 8.02 -3.87 13.77
CA ARG A 137 8.53 -2.54 14.12
C ARG A 137 7.48 -1.80 14.93
N ILE A 138 7.89 -1.20 16.04
CA ILE A 138 7.09 -0.26 16.82
C ILE A 138 7.87 1.05 16.89
N GLY A 139 7.24 2.18 16.58
CA GLY A 139 7.88 3.48 16.71
C GLY A 139 6.92 4.66 16.74
N ILE A 140 7.47 5.80 17.12
CA ILE A 140 6.75 7.07 17.22
C ILE A 140 7.37 8.04 16.21
N ASN A 141 6.52 8.60 15.36
CA ASN A 141 6.87 9.64 14.42
C ASN A 141 6.31 10.98 14.90
N ARG A 142 7.11 12.04 14.82
CA ARG A 142 6.66 13.43 14.87
C ARG A 142 6.40 13.90 13.45
N LEU A 143 5.18 14.32 13.16
CA LEU A 143 4.78 14.82 11.85
C LEU A 143 5.20 16.28 11.64
N GLY A 144 5.39 16.68 10.39
CA GLY A 144 5.55 18.08 10.02
C GLY A 144 4.21 18.80 9.87
N ASP A 145 4.19 20.09 10.22
CA ASP A 145 3.01 20.97 10.14
C ASP A 145 2.84 21.65 8.77
N ARG A 146 3.37 20.99 7.74
CA ARG A 146 3.74 21.63 6.50
C ARG A 146 3.12 20.88 5.32
N ASP A 147 2.31 21.58 4.54
CA ASP A 147 1.79 21.05 3.28
C ASP A 147 2.96 20.82 2.31
N LYS A 148 3.12 19.57 1.85
CA LYS A 148 4.15 19.17 0.88
C LYS A 148 4.06 19.94 -0.44
N ALA A 149 2.88 20.45 -0.80
CA ALA A 149 2.67 21.28 -2.00
C ALA A 149 3.17 22.73 -1.83
N LEU A 150 3.24 23.25 -0.60
CA LEU A 150 3.72 24.62 -0.31
C LEU A 150 5.20 24.67 0.09
N GLN A 151 5.66 23.70 0.88
CA GLN A 151 7.03 23.66 1.42
C GLN A 151 7.44 22.22 1.75
N TRP A 152 8.67 22.00 2.22
CA TRP A 152 9.10 20.67 2.66
C TRP A 152 8.33 20.21 3.91
N ASN A 153 7.70 19.04 3.81
CA ASN A 153 7.13 18.32 4.95
C ASN A 153 8.16 17.33 5.49
N THR A 154 8.59 17.48 6.73
CA THR A 154 9.61 16.62 7.34
C THR A 154 9.05 15.91 8.55
N GLN A 155 9.09 14.58 8.51
CA GLN A 155 8.75 13.68 9.61
C GLN A 155 10.05 13.14 10.23
N VAL A 156 10.12 13.11 11.57
CA VAL A 156 11.23 12.48 12.30
C VAL A 156 10.64 11.37 13.18
N GLY A 157 11.19 10.17 13.11
CA GLY A 157 10.71 9.01 13.85
C GLY A 157 11.82 8.22 14.52
N ALA A 158 11.48 7.56 15.62
CA ALA A 158 12.36 6.64 16.32
C ALA A 158 11.55 5.48 16.91
N GLY A 159 12.19 4.34 17.11
CA GLY A 159 11.51 3.16 17.65
C GLY A 159 12.42 1.95 17.78
N ILE A 160 11.80 0.78 17.88
CA ILE A 160 12.48 -0.51 18.06
C ILE A 160 11.88 -1.53 17.08
N ARG A 161 12.76 -2.24 16.38
CA ARG A 161 12.44 -3.49 15.68
C ARG A 161 12.51 -4.63 16.71
N ALA A 162 11.37 -5.26 16.95
CA ALA A 162 11.20 -6.40 17.83
C ALA A 162 11.84 -7.65 17.20
N ARG A 163 13.16 -7.72 17.39
CA ARG A 163 14.05 -8.85 17.12
C ARG A 163 14.82 -9.11 18.42
N LEU A 164 15.44 -10.28 18.56
CA LEU A 164 16.38 -10.57 19.66
C LEU A 164 17.83 -10.55 19.13
N PRO A 165 18.78 -9.84 19.79
CA PRO A 165 18.52 -8.72 20.71
C PRO A 165 17.72 -7.58 20.04
N PRO A 166 17.06 -6.69 20.81
CA PRO A 166 16.32 -5.54 20.29
C PRO A 166 17.18 -4.68 19.37
N ASP A 167 16.54 -4.11 18.36
CA ASP A 167 17.23 -3.31 17.34
C ASP A 167 16.58 -1.94 17.22
N PRO A 168 17.09 -0.91 17.93
CA PRO A 168 16.57 0.43 17.85
C PRO A 168 16.87 1.07 16.50
N TYR A 169 16.00 2.00 16.08
CA TYR A 169 16.16 2.74 14.84
C TYR A 169 15.78 4.22 15.00
N ALA A 170 16.34 5.05 14.13
CA ALA A 170 15.96 6.44 13.92
C ALA A 170 15.77 6.70 12.42
N ARG A 171 14.84 7.58 12.04
CA ARG A 171 14.52 7.89 10.65
C ARG A 171 14.07 9.33 10.47
N VAL A 172 14.49 9.94 9.37
CA VAL A 172 13.96 11.20 8.86
C VAL A 172 13.36 10.95 7.47
N ILE A 173 12.14 11.40 7.24
CA ILE A 173 11.49 11.45 5.92
C ILE A 173 11.26 12.92 5.61
N SER A 174 11.63 13.37 4.41
CA SER A 174 11.38 14.73 3.93
C SER A 174 10.79 14.70 2.53
N GLN A 175 9.61 15.30 2.38
CA GLN A 175 8.77 15.22 1.20
C GLN A 175 8.46 16.61 0.63
N ARG A 176 8.40 16.68 -0.70
CA ARG A 176 8.01 17.90 -1.42
C ARG A 176 7.26 17.52 -2.69
N LEU A 177 6.14 18.20 -2.92
CA LEU A 177 5.34 18.14 -4.14
C LEU A 177 5.46 19.48 -4.88
N TRP A 178 5.77 19.43 -6.16
CA TRP A 178 5.81 20.60 -7.05
C TRP A 178 4.84 20.40 -8.23
N THR A 179 4.01 21.39 -8.51
CA THR A 179 3.30 21.50 -9.80
C THR A 179 4.23 22.18 -10.81
N LEU A 180 4.54 21.51 -11.93
CA LEU A 180 5.53 22.02 -12.88
C LEU A 180 4.90 23.00 -13.87
N ARG A 181 5.32 24.27 -13.80
CA ARG A 181 4.90 25.36 -14.73
C ARG A 181 3.39 25.54 -14.85
N ASP A 182 2.66 25.35 -13.74
CA ASP A 182 1.18 25.34 -13.68
C ASP A 182 0.51 24.36 -14.67
N GLY A 183 1.26 23.38 -15.15
CA GLY A 183 0.80 22.34 -16.07
C GLY A 183 0.26 21.10 -15.35
N PRO A 184 -0.17 20.08 -16.11
CA PRO A 184 -0.75 18.85 -15.57
C PRO A 184 0.30 17.88 -14.98
N TRP A 185 1.54 18.32 -14.81
CA TRP A 185 2.65 17.52 -14.30
C TRP A 185 2.92 17.87 -12.84
N GLN A 186 2.95 16.84 -12.01
CA GLN A 186 3.29 16.91 -10.60
C GLN A 186 4.56 16.10 -10.37
N LEU A 187 5.54 16.69 -9.69
CA LEU A 187 6.75 16.02 -9.23
C LEU A 187 6.67 15.89 -7.71
N GLU A 188 6.62 14.67 -7.20
CA GLU A 188 6.86 14.39 -5.78
C GLU A 188 8.30 13.93 -5.59
N SER A 189 8.97 14.40 -4.53
CA SER A 189 10.23 13.84 -4.05
C SER A 189 10.06 13.38 -2.61
N ASP A 190 10.28 12.09 -2.36
CA ASP A 190 10.41 11.46 -1.04
C ASP A 190 11.90 11.22 -0.77
N ASN A 191 12.41 11.74 0.34
CA ASN A 191 13.80 11.56 0.76
C ASN A 191 13.80 10.96 2.15
N ARG A 192 14.48 9.82 2.30
CA ARG A 192 14.42 8.98 3.50
C ARG A 192 15.83 8.64 3.94
N LEU A 193 16.17 9.07 5.14
CA LEU A 193 17.43 8.76 5.82
C LEU A 193 17.10 7.96 7.07
N SER A 194 17.60 6.74 7.18
CA SER A 194 17.37 5.88 8.34
C SER A 194 18.68 5.35 8.90
N TRP A 195 18.68 5.05 10.18
CA TRP A 195 19.73 4.33 10.87
C TRP A 195 19.11 3.21 11.71
N PHE A 196 19.65 2.01 11.58
CA PHE A 196 19.31 0.85 12.38
C PHE A 196 20.57 0.36 13.09
N ASN A 197 20.45 -0.02 14.36
CA ASN A 197 21.61 -0.45 15.15
C ASN A 197 22.30 -1.70 14.59
N LYS A 198 21.57 -2.59 13.91
CA LYS A 198 22.12 -3.78 13.24
C LYS A 198 22.42 -3.58 11.75
N ASP A 199 21.58 -2.83 11.05
CA ASP A 199 21.57 -2.78 9.57
C ASP A 199 22.21 -1.48 9.03
N GLY A 200 22.82 -0.67 9.90
CA GLY A 200 23.59 0.52 9.55
C GLY A 200 22.75 1.72 9.08
N TYR A 201 23.39 2.63 8.37
CA TYR A 201 22.75 3.74 7.68
C TYR A 201 22.15 3.32 6.34
N SER A 202 20.99 3.88 6.01
CA SER A 202 20.39 3.81 4.69
C SER A 202 19.88 5.18 4.23
N ALA A 203 20.04 5.44 2.94
CA ALA A 203 19.56 6.63 2.27
C ALA A 203 18.77 6.23 1.03
N ARG A 204 17.57 6.78 0.86
CA ARG A 204 16.73 6.56 -0.31
C ARG A 204 16.10 7.86 -0.77
N THR A 205 16.13 8.10 -2.08
CA THR A 205 15.42 9.19 -2.72
C THR A 205 14.56 8.63 -3.83
N ARG A 206 13.27 8.95 -3.80
CA ARG A 206 12.30 8.63 -4.84
C ARG A 206 11.81 9.94 -5.46
N TRP A 207 11.70 9.94 -6.79
CA TRP A 207 11.04 10.96 -7.58
C TRP A 207 9.86 10.34 -8.32
N ASP A 208 8.68 10.95 -8.21
CA ASP A 208 7.44 10.50 -8.84
C ASP A 208 6.92 11.64 -9.71
N LEU A 209 7.12 11.52 -11.02
CA LEU A 209 6.65 12.48 -12.02
C LEU A 209 5.32 11.99 -12.59
N GLY A 210 4.23 12.41 -11.95
CA GLY A 210 2.86 12.08 -12.31
C GLY A 210 2.22 13.07 -13.28
N ARG A 211 1.31 12.58 -14.13
CA ARG A 211 0.41 13.39 -14.96
C ARG A 211 -0.91 12.68 -15.22
N LEU A 212 -2.01 13.36 -14.89
CA LEU A 212 -3.34 12.97 -15.34
C LEU A 212 -3.44 13.13 -16.86
N LEU A 213 -3.82 12.04 -17.53
CA LEU A 213 -4.12 12.03 -18.96
C LEU A 213 -5.61 12.31 -19.21
N ASP A 214 -6.48 11.81 -18.31
CA ASP A 214 -7.91 12.13 -18.20
C ASP A 214 -8.45 11.69 -16.81
N GLU A 215 -9.77 11.78 -16.60
CA GLU A 215 -10.49 11.38 -15.38
C GLU A 215 -10.32 9.91 -14.93
N ARG A 216 -9.74 9.06 -15.78
CA ARG A 216 -9.58 7.62 -15.55
C ARG A 216 -8.15 7.14 -15.77
N ARG A 217 -7.26 7.92 -16.38
CA ARG A 217 -5.88 7.52 -16.72
C ARG A 217 -4.85 8.45 -16.07
N HIS A 218 -3.96 7.88 -15.27
CA HIS A 218 -2.83 8.56 -14.63
C HIS A 218 -1.52 7.90 -15.07
N LEU A 219 -0.63 8.68 -15.69
CA LEU A 219 0.72 8.25 -16.10
C LEU A 219 1.73 8.71 -15.06
N ARG A 220 2.67 7.84 -14.66
CA ARG A 220 3.75 8.17 -13.73
C ARG A 220 5.09 7.68 -14.25
N PHE A 221 6.13 8.45 -13.97
CA PHE A 221 7.52 8.02 -14.10
C PHE A 221 8.14 8.03 -12.70
N LEU A 222 8.63 6.88 -12.26
CA LEU A 222 9.16 6.67 -10.92
C LEU A 222 10.65 6.38 -11.02
N THR A 223 11.47 7.32 -10.56
CA THR A 223 12.89 7.11 -10.35
C THR A 223 13.13 6.87 -8.87
N ASN A 224 13.92 5.87 -8.53
CA ASN A 224 14.25 5.55 -7.15
C ASN A 224 15.74 5.24 -7.05
N VAL A 225 16.40 5.80 -6.03
CA VAL A 225 17.84 5.63 -5.77
C VAL A 225 18.00 5.25 -4.31
N GLN A 226 18.75 4.20 -4.03
CA GLN A 226 18.95 3.65 -2.68
C GLN A 226 20.43 3.35 -2.42
N TRP A 227 20.92 3.70 -1.24
CA TRP A 227 22.22 3.29 -0.71
C TRP A 227 22.04 2.72 0.70
N ARG A 228 22.80 1.69 1.02
CA ARG A 228 22.84 1.01 2.32
C ARG A 228 24.29 0.76 2.71
N GLU A 229 24.65 1.08 3.95
CA GLU A 229 26.00 0.91 4.49
C GLU A 229 26.50 -0.56 4.40
N GLU A 230 25.63 -1.54 4.69
CA GLU A 230 26.00 -2.97 4.64
C GLU A 230 26.34 -3.50 3.24
N VAL A 231 25.77 -2.89 2.20
CA VAL A 231 25.91 -3.34 0.80
C VAL A 231 26.94 -2.48 0.05
N ASP A 232 27.19 -1.26 0.56
CA ASP A 232 28.01 -0.19 -0.02
C ASP A 232 27.85 0.00 -1.54
N THR A 233 26.64 -0.23 -2.03
CA THR A 233 26.29 -0.14 -3.44
C THR A 233 25.15 0.87 -3.61
N LEU A 234 25.30 1.75 -4.58
CA LEU A 234 24.26 2.71 -4.96
C LEU A 234 23.36 2.06 -6.02
N GLU A 235 22.22 1.59 -5.55
CA GLU A 235 21.17 0.94 -6.33
C GLU A 235 20.25 2.01 -6.94
N PHE A 236 19.70 1.73 -8.12
CA PHE A 236 18.73 2.59 -8.76
C PHE A 236 17.65 1.76 -9.45
N SER A 237 16.51 2.39 -9.72
CA SER A 237 15.48 1.80 -10.55
C SER A 237 14.61 2.86 -11.22
N GLU A 238 14.20 2.57 -12.44
CA GLU A 238 13.33 3.43 -13.25
C GLU A 238 12.07 2.64 -13.60
N ALA A 239 10.89 3.24 -13.42
CA ALA A 239 9.62 2.62 -13.78
C ALA A 239 8.66 3.60 -14.46
N VAL A 240 7.87 3.08 -15.39
CA VAL A 240 6.75 3.78 -16.02
C VAL A 240 5.48 3.05 -15.64
N GLU A 241 4.54 3.74 -15.00
CA GLU A 241 3.21 3.22 -14.67
C GLU A 241 2.13 3.92 -15.48
N LEU A 242 1.23 3.15 -16.08
CA LEU A 242 -0.07 3.64 -16.54
C LEU A 242 -1.18 3.06 -15.66
N ASN A 243 -1.70 3.88 -14.76
CA ASN A 243 -2.86 3.57 -13.93
C ASN A 243 -4.14 3.92 -14.69
N ARG A 244 -5.08 2.97 -14.79
CA ARG A 244 -6.37 3.10 -15.48
C ARG A 244 -7.52 2.60 -14.61
N ARG A 245 -8.37 3.53 -14.15
CA ARG A 245 -9.66 3.21 -13.54
C ARG A 245 -10.64 2.67 -14.59
N LEU A 246 -11.20 1.48 -14.36
CA LEU A 246 -12.23 0.91 -15.22
C LEU A 246 -13.61 1.44 -14.81
N ASP A 247 -13.92 1.33 -13.51
CA ASP A 247 -15.13 1.85 -12.87
C ASP A 247 -14.87 2.20 -11.39
N ARG A 248 -15.91 2.22 -10.55
CA ARG A 248 -15.81 2.56 -9.11
C ARG A 248 -15.10 1.48 -8.28
N ARG A 249 -15.18 0.21 -8.69
CA ARG A 249 -14.70 -0.96 -7.95
C ARG A 249 -13.51 -1.65 -8.61
N ARG A 250 -13.17 -1.33 -9.87
CA ARG A 250 -12.12 -1.99 -10.65
C ARG A 250 -11.12 -1.01 -11.27
N ALA A 251 -9.83 -1.35 -11.21
CA ALA A 251 -8.80 -0.65 -11.96
C ALA A 251 -7.62 -1.55 -12.38
N LEU A 252 -6.88 -1.09 -13.39
CA LEU A 252 -5.70 -1.72 -13.94
C LEU A 252 -4.47 -0.81 -13.78
N ARG A 253 -3.31 -1.38 -13.48
CA ARG A 253 -2.00 -0.74 -13.63
C ARG A 253 -1.15 -1.57 -14.58
N TYR A 254 -0.58 -0.90 -15.57
CA TYR A 254 0.50 -1.43 -16.39
C TYR A 254 1.80 -0.84 -15.86
N THR A 255 2.78 -1.66 -15.53
CA THR A 255 4.10 -1.22 -15.08
C THR A 255 5.18 -1.83 -15.97
N ALA A 256 6.08 -0.98 -16.47
CA ALA A 256 7.36 -1.39 -17.03
C ALA A 256 8.46 -0.82 -16.15
N ALA A 257 9.37 -1.65 -15.62
CA ALA A 257 10.42 -1.22 -14.71
C ALA A 257 11.78 -1.86 -15.05
N VAL A 258 12.86 -1.17 -14.71
CA VAL A 258 14.24 -1.66 -14.80
C VAL A 258 14.95 -1.34 -13.49
N LEU A 259 15.66 -2.33 -12.95
CA LEU A 259 16.40 -2.24 -11.71
C LEU A 259 17.89 -2.43 -12.00
N GLY A 260 18.74 -1.68 -11.32
CA GLY A 260 20.17 -1.79 -11.53
C GLY A 260 21.02 -1.33 -10.35
N GLU A 261 22.27 -1.72 -10.42
CA GLU A 261 23.30 -1.41 -9.43
C GLU A 261 24.39 -0.52 -10.02
N SER A 262 25.00 0.29 -9.16
CA SER A 262 26.17 1.14 -9.40
C SER A 262 25.99 2.23 -10.46
N ILE A 263 25.68 3.46 -10.03
CA ILE A 263 25.62 4.63 -10.94
C ILE A 263 26.92 4.84 -11.75
N SER A 264 28.09 4.46 -11.21
CA SER A 264 29.39 4.63 -11.90
C SER A 264 29.69 3.55 -12.94
N ARG A 265 29.07 2.37 -12.83
CA ARG A 265 29.13 1.28 -13.81
C ARG A 265 27.76 0.57 -13.87
N PRO A 266 26.74 1.20 -14.48
CA PRO A 266 25.38 0.70 -14.43
C PRO A 266 25.27 -0.73 -14.93
N ARG A 267 24.70 -1.61 -14.10
CA ARG A 267 24.33 -2.98 -14.46
C ARG A 267 22.84 -3.15 -14.27
N VAL A 268 22.16 -3.70 -15.27
CA VAL A 268 20.77 -4.13 -15.11
C VAL A 268 20.80 -5.46 -14.37
N GLU A 269 20.07 -5.53 -13.26
CA GLU A 269 19.93 -6.73 -12.44
C GLU A 269 18.63 -7.48 -12.78
N ASP A 270 17.54 -6.75 -12.96
CA ASP A 270 16.27 -7.29 -13.46
C ASP A 270 15.47 -6.19 -14.19
N ALA A 271 14.52 -6.60 -15.01
CA ALA A 271 13.49 -5.74 -15.61
C ALA A 271 12.13 -6.43 -15.47
N PHE A 272 11.05 -5.65 -15.38
CA PHE A 272 9.70 -6.15 -15.14
C PHE A 272 8.70 -5.58 -16.13
N LEU A 273 7.79 -6.43 -16.61
CA LEU A 273 6.55 -6.05 -17.27
C LEU A 273 5.40 -6.66 -16.48
N GLN A 274 4.63 -5.84 -15.77
CA GLN A 274 3.53 -6.28 -14.91
C GLN A 274 2.19 -5.67 -15.34
N LEU A 275 1.13 -6.48 -15.26
CA LEU A 275 -0.25 -6.03 -15.28
C LEU A 275 -0.90 -6.34 -13.94
N ARG A 276 -1.21 -5.31 -13.13
CA ARG A 276 -2.00 -5.45 -11.91
C ARG A 276 -3.46 -5.13 -12.19
N TYR A 277 -4.35 -6.05 -11.87
CA TYR A 277 -5.79 -5.80 -11.77
C TYR A 277 -6.19 -5.78 -10.29
N ARG A 278 -6.76 -4.65 -9.85
CA ARG A 278 -7.29 -4.46 -8.49
C ARG A 278 -8.81 -4.36 -8.53
N ARG A 279 -9.48 -5.14 -7.68
CA ARG A 279 -10.93 -5.10 -7.46
C ARG A 279 -11.26 -4.88 -5.99
N ASP A 280 -12.12 -3.92 -5.73
CA ASP A 280 -12.87 -3.78 -4.48
C ASP A 280 -13.96 -4.86 -4.44
N VAL A 281 -13.71 -5.89 -3.65
CA VAL A 281 -14.58 -7.07 -3.49
C VAL A 281 -15.70 -6.76 -2.51
N HIS A 282 -15.52 -5.81 -1.59
CA HIS A 282 -16.52 -5.48 -0.58
C HIS A 282 -16.30 -4.08 0.00
N ARG A 283 -17.20 -3.15 -0.34
CA ARG A 283 -17.46 -1.85 0.31
C ARG A 283 -16.23 -0.96 0.57
N GLY A 284 -15.15 -1.10 -0.20
CA GLY A 284 -13.89 -0.37 0.00
C GLY A 284 -13.04 -0.87 1.17
N ILE A 285 -13.41 -2.02 1.75
CA ILE A 285 -12.74 -2.68 2.88
C ILE A 285 -11.86 -3.82 2.37
N LEU A 286 -12.40 -4.68 1.49
CA LEU A 286 -11.72 -5.87 0.98
C LEU A 286 -11.32 -5.69 -0.49
N PHE A 287 -10.03 -5.88 -0.79
CA PHE A 287 -9.49 -5.77 -2.14
C PHE A 287 -8.82 -7.08 -2.57
N LEU A 288 -9.02 -7.43 -3.83
CA LEU A 288 -8.33 -8.52 -4.51
C LEU A 288 -7.46 -7.94 -5.63
N ASP A 289 -6.16 -8.19 -5.54
CA ASP A 289 -5.17 -7.87 -6.57
C ASP A 289 -4.72 -9.17 -7.26
N MET A 290 -4.73 -9.14 -8.60
CA MET A 290 -4.09 -10.14 -9.45
C MET A 290 -3.01 -9.45 -10.28
N ALA A 291 -1.76 -9.87 -10.14
CA ALA A 291 -0.63 -9.25 -10.81
C ALA A 291 0.24 -10.31 -11.55
N PRO A 292 -0.18 -10.77 -12.74
CA PRO A 292 0.72 -11.44 -13.67
C PRO A 292 1.86 -10.50 -14.10
N ALA A 293 3.07 -11.04 -14.14
CA ALA A 293 4.27 -10.35 -14.58
C ALA A 293 5.18 -11.26 -15.42
N LEU A 294 5.98 -10.62 -16.27
CA LEU A 294 7.22 -11.17 -16.79
C LEU A 294 8.37 -10.41 -16.14
N HIS A 295 9.41 -11.12 -15.71
CA HIS A 295 10.67 -10.51 -15.30
C HIS A 295 11.85 -11.13 -16.07
N PHE A 296 12.98 -10.45 -16.08
CA PHE A 296 14.12 -10.73 -16.95
C PHE A 296 15.41 -10.74 -16.11
N PRO A 297 15.56 -11.69 -15.17
CA PRO A 297 16.60 -11.62 -14.15
C PRO A 297 17.97 -11.92 -14.76
N ARG A 298 19.00 -11.20 -14.31
CA ARG A 298 20.38 -11.34 -14.82
C ARG A 298 20.94 -12.75 -14.65
N GLU A 299 20.59 -13.45 -13.58
CA GLU A 299 20.99 -14.85 -13.35
C GLU A 299 20.48 -15.82 -14.43
N ALA A 300 19.36 -15.52 -15.06
CA ALA A 300 18.83 -16.24 -16.22
C ALA A 300 19.29 -15.62 -17.55
N GLY A 301 20.33 -14.78 -17.57
CA GLY A 301 20.81 -14.11 -18.79
C GLY A 301 19.83 -13.08 -19.36
N HIS A 302 18.88 -12.58 -18.55
CA HIS A 302 17.71 -11.80 -18.97
C HIS A 302 16.71 -12.58 -19.86
N ASP A 303 16.70 -13.92 -19.81
CA ASP A 303 15.58 -14.70 -20.36
C ASP A 303 14.27 -14.40 -19.59
N PRO A 304 13.12 -14.30 -20.28
CA PRO A 304 11.84 -14.03 -19.64
C PRO A 304 11.41 -15.18 -18.73
N ARG A 305 11.08 -14.84 -17.48
CA ARG A 305 10.48 -15.73 -16.48
C ARG A 305 9.09 -15.22 -16.12
N TRP A 306 8.12 -16.12 -16.00
CA TRP A 306 6.77 -15.72 -15.56
C TRP A 306 6.67 -15.65 -14.03
N ALA A 307 5.91 -14.68 -13.56
CA ALA A 307 5.50 -14.56 -12.17
C ALA A 307 4.01 -14.20 -12.06
N MET A 308 3.39 -14.57 -10.95
CA MET A 308 2.01 -14.24 -10.63
C MET A 308 1.91 -13.94 -9.13
N THR A 309 1.44 -12.75 -8.78
CA THR A 309 0.99 -12.44 -7.42
C THR A 309 -0.53 -12.48 -7.36
N LEU A 310 -1.08 -13.18 -6.37
CA LEU A 310 -2.45 -12.97 -5.90
C LEU A 310 -2.36 -12.33 -4.51
N ARG A 311 -3.07 -11.23 -4.27
CA ARG A 311 -3.09 -10.55 -2.97
C ARG A 311 -4.51 -10.24 -2.54
N LEU A 312 -4.85 -10.62 -1.31
CA LEU A 312 -6.08 -10.22 -0.62
C LEU A 312 -5.70 -9.21 0.46
N GLU A 313 -6.28 -8.01 0.39
CA GLU A 313 -5.91 -6.89 1.27
C GLU A 313 -7.15 -6.29 1.92
N MET A 314 -7.17 -6.27 3.26
CA MET A 314 -8.22 -5.67 4.08
C MET A 314 -7.73 -4.33 4.64
N TYR A 315 -8.54 -3.28 4.46
CA TYR A 315 -8.33 -1.97 5.06
C TYR A 315 -9.46 -1.61 6.00
N PHE A 316 -9.08 -1.25 7.22
CA PHE A 316 -9.93 -0.60 8.21
C PHE A 316 -9.43 0.84 8.33
N ARG A 317 -10.22 1.78 7.80
CA ARG A 317 -9.98 3.24 7.77
C ARG A 317 -11.26 3.94 8.27
N ARG A 318 -11.22 5.23 8.59
CA ARG A 318 -12.43 5.99 8.98
C ARG A 318 -12.44 7.39 8.30
N GLU A 319 -13.47 8.23 8.52
CA GLU A 319 -13.77 9.43 7.71
C GLU A 319 -14.19 10.66 8.59
N PHE A 320 -13.26 11.59 8.96
CA PHE A 320 -13.54 12.86 9.70
C PHE A 320 -14.18 13.86 8.72
N ASP A 321 -15.43 14.21 8.92
CA ASP A 321 -15.97 15.41 8.30
C ASP A 321 -15.29 16.65 8.92
N ARG A 322 -14.71 17.54 8.09
CA ARG A 322 -14.09 18.79 8.55
C ARG A 322 -15.11 19.94 8.45
N THR A 323 -16.16 19.85 9.25
CA THR A 323 -17.01 20.98 9.61
C THR A 323 -17.09 21.06 11.14
N LEU A 324 -17.05 22.29 11.67
CA LEU A 324 -16.95 22.65 13.11
C LEU A 324 -15.53 22.58 13.72
N LEU A 325 -14.74 23.63 13.46
CA LEU A 325 -14.32 24.60 14.49
C LEU A 325 -13.88 25.91 13.83
#